data_AF-A0A955XGC6-F1
#
_entry.id   AF-A0A955XGC6-F1
#
_cell.length_a   1.000
_cell.length_b   1.000
_cell.length_c   1.000
_cell.angle_alpha   90.00
_cell.angle_beta   90.00
_cell.angle_gamma   90.00
#
_symmetry.space_group_name_H-M   'P 1'
#
loop_
_entity.id
_entity.type
_entity.pdbx_description
1 polymer ?
#
loop_
_entity_poly.entity_id
_entity_poly.type
_entity_poly.pdbx_seq_one_letter_code
_entity_poly.pdbx_strand_id
1 'polypeptide(L)'
;LSSLILRDAHARIIQERARLVRATAQLLEARLLSDLARLTDAALLFLETHEHAPNDHSHVVALRQAAANGAFREGAFVLDANSTAIASAPGPLDELERVPGLQDLLNKAVGRKAVVSSGVIHIGKKPVVVVVAPVTGTCGDAGMVVGLLQPAASDLLEHLREEGSDAQMALVDASGVVVAATDRKHLLERHEEVDEGAVVAQAPLPRFGLTLEVSQPEAVALAPARALQWRLWGLGGALILIFVLFNMLSVRSVVLPVKRLTWAVRRAEAKSKGLSTRGFGPDEVGELAEALASSRRRMLESLAQVNASQEELRTERDTIRGHLELLYAISESSTRQVDLRSFLTHALQEILRQGGVE
;
A
#
# COMPACT_ATOMS: atom_id res chain seq x y z
N LEU A 1 4.90 8.82 3.46
CA LEU A 1 3.76 8.16 2.78
C LEU A 1 3.61 6.69 3.19
N SER A 2 4.65 5.85 3.05
CA SER A 2 4.59 4.41 3.38
C SER A 2 4.21 4.11 4.84
N SER A 3 4.72 4.86 5.81
CA SER A 3 4.37 4.68 7.23
C SER A 3 2.91 5.03 7.56
N LEU A 4 2.31 5.97 6.81
CA LEU A 4 0.91 6.36 6.99
C LEU A 4 -0.04 5.27 6.44
N ILE A 5 0.23 4.79 5.22
CA ILE A 5 -0.52 3.70 4.60
C ILE A 5 -0.44 2.42 5.44
N LEU A 6 0.73 2.12 6.02
CA LEU A 6 0.91 0.95 6.89
C LEU A 6 0.08 1.06 8.17
N ARG A 7 0.05 2.24 8.81
CA ARG A 7 -0.76 2.49 10.02
C ARG A 7 -2.26 2.37 9.73
N ASP A 8 -2.72 2.91 8.61
CA ASP A 8 -4.14 2.81 8.21
C ASP A 8 -4.54 1.37 7.91
N ALA A 9 -3.68 0.61 7.22
CA ALA A 9 -3.91 -0.81 6.97
C ALA A 9 -3.98 -1.62 8.27
N HIS A 10 -3.06 -1.36 9.20
CA HIS A 10 -3.03 -2.02 10.51
C HIS A 10 -4.29 -1.71 11.32
N ALA A 11 -4.68 -0.44 11.40
CA ALA A 11 -5.89 -0.02 12.10
C ALA A 11 -7.15 -0.65 11.50
N ARG A 12 -7.22 -0.74 10.17
CA ARG A 12 -8.35 -1.38 9.47
C ARG A 12 -8.42 -2.89 9.76
N ILE A 13 -7.29 -3.59 9.73
CA ILE A 13 -7.23 -5.02 10.06
C ILE A 13 -7.69 -5.26 11.51
N ILE A 14 -7.22 -4.46 12.46
CA ILE A 14 -7.67 -4.54 13.86
C ILE A 14 -9.18 -4.31 13.95
N GLN A 15 -9.72 -3.31 13.24
CA GLN A 15 -11.15 -3.01 13.28
C GLN A 15 -12.00 -4.13 12.66
N GLU A 16 -11.57 -4.70 11.54
CA GLU A 16 -12.23 -5.83 10.89
C GLU A 16 -12.20 -7.08 11.80
N ARG A 17 -11.05 -7.37 12.42
CA ARG A 17 -10.89 -8.44 13.42
C ARG A 17 -11.81 -8.23 14.62
N ALA A 18 -11.80 -7.04 15.22
CA ALA A 18 -12.66 -6.73 16.37
C ALA A 18 -14.15 -6.91 16.06
N ARG A 19 -14.58 -6.65 14.81
CA ARG A 19 -15.96 -6.94 14.38
C ARG A 19 -16.23 -8.43 14.28
N LEU A 20 -15.31 -9.20 13.69
CA LEU A 20 -15.42 -10.66 13.61
C LEU A 20 -15.46 -11.30 14.99
N VAL A 21 -14.51 -10.96 15.88
CA VAL A 21 -14.48 -11.49 17.26
C VAL A 21 -15.76 -11.14 18.01
N ARG A 22 -16.30 -9.93 17.85
CA ARG A 22 -17.58 -9.56 18.46
C ARG A 22 -18.75 -10.39 17.94
N ALA A 23 -18.81 -10.66 16.63
CA ALA A 23 -19.85 -11.51 16.05
C ALA A 23 -19.72 -12.97 16.54
N THR A 24 -18.49 -13.49 16.61
CA THR A 24 -18.20 -14.84 17.13
C THR A 24 -18.55 -14.95 18.62
N ALA A 25 -18.23 -13.93 19.43
CA ALA A 25 -18.58 -13.89 20.84
C ALA A 25 -20.10 -13.88 21.05
N GLN A 26 -20.85 -13.11 20.24
CA GLN A 26 -22.31 -13.09 20.28
C GLN A 26 -22.91 -14.45 19.90
N LEU A 27 -22.36 -15.12 18.88
CA LEU A 27 -22.80 -16.46 18.49
C LEU A 27 -22.53 -17.48 19.60
N LEU A 28 -21.34 -17.45 20.19
CA LEU A 28 -20.96 -18.32 21.29
C LEU A 28 -21.87 -18.09 22.51
N GLU A 29 -22.11 -16.84 22.89
CA GLU A 29 -23.02 -16.50 23.99
C GLU A 29 -24.44 -16.99 23.71
N ALA A 30 -24.96 -16.77 22.50
CA ALA A 30 -26.27 -17.27 22.10
C ALA A 30 -26.36 -18.81 22.16
N ARG A 31 -25.29 -19.51 21.78
CA ARG A 31 -25.22 -20.97 21.86
C ARG A 31 -25.23 -21.46 23.31
N LEU A 32 -24.40 -20.88 24.17
CA LEU A 32 -24.34 -21.24 25.60
C LEU A 32 -25.69 -20.98 26.30
N LEU A 33 -26.36 -19.87 25.97
CA LEU A 33 -27.71 -19.59 26.46
C LEU A 33 -28.74 -20.59 25.96
N SER A 34 -28.66 -21.02 24.70
CA SER A 34 -29.56 -22.04 24.16
C SER A 34 -29.36 -23.39 24.85
N ASP A 35 -28.12 -23.78 25.12
CA ASP A 35 -27.81 -25.02 25.84
C ASP A 35 -28.27 -24.94 27.31
N LEU A 36 -28.15 -23.76 27.95
CA LEU A 36 -28.64 -23.53 29.32
C LEU A 36 -30.17 -23.52 29.39
N ALA A 37 -30.85 -22.98 28.37
CA ALA A 37 -32.30 -23.02 28.28
C ALA A 37 -32.80 -24.47 28.18
N ARG A 38 -32.13 -25.33 27.39
CA ARG A 38 -32.47 -26.77 27.33
C ARG A 38 -32.32 -27.48 28.67
N LEU A 39 -31.27 -27.14 29.45
CA LEU A 39 -31.12 -27.64 30.81
C LEU A 39 -32.25 -27.14 31.72
N THR A 40 -32.63 -25.88 31.58
CA THR A 40 -33.71 -25.26 32.33
C THR A 40 -35.06 -25.93 32.05
N ASP A 41 -35.36 -26.19 30.78
CA ASP A 41 -36.57 -26.90 30.37
C ASP A 41 -36.62 -28.32 30.94
N ALA A 42 -35.49 -29.04 30.90
CA ALA A 42 -35.40 -30.37 31.50
C ALA A 42 -35.53 -30.34 33.03
N ALA A 43 -35.03 -29.30 33.69
CA ALA A 43 -35.11 -29.13 35.13
C ALA A 43 -36.50 -28.76 35.64
N LEU A 44 -37.28 -28.01 34.86
CA LEU A 44 -38.68 -27.68 35.19
C LEU A 44 -39.52 -28.93 35.44
N LEU A 45 -39.28 -30.01 34.68
CA LEU A 45 -39.95 -31.30 34.88
C LEU A 45 -39.73 -31.87 36.29
N PHE A 46 -38.55 -31.66 36.88
CA PHE A 46 -38.27 -32.09 38.25
C PHE A 46 -38.98 -31.22 39.28
N LEU A 47 -38.96 -29.90 39.08
CA LEU A 47 -39.58 -28.97 40.03
C LEU A 47 -41.10 -29.18 40.11
N GLU A 48 -41.75 -29.47 38.98
CA GLU A 48 -43.21 -29.71 38.94
C GLU A 48 -43.63 -31.08 39.48
N THR A 49 -42.73 -32.07 39.52
CA THR A 49 -43.07 -33.46 39.92
C THR A 49 -42.43 -33.92 41.22
N HIS A 50 -41.56 -33.11 41.83
CA HIS A 50 -40.76 -33.51 42.99
C HIS A 50 -41.60 -34.05 44.16
N GLU A 51 -42.79 -33.49 44.39
CA GLU A 51 -43.69 -33.95 45.45
C GLU A 51 -44.22 -35.39 45.24
N HIS A 52 -44.29 -35.86 43.98
CA HIS A 52 -45.03 -37.08 43.63
C HIS A 52 -44.12 -38.25 43.25
N ALA A 53 -42.94 -38.00 42.65
CA ALA A 53 -42.03 -39.05 42.22
C ALA A 53 -40.59 -38.54 42.07
N PRO A 54 -39.82 -38.41 43.17
CA PRO A 54 -38.48 -37.80 43.15
C PRO A 54 -37.43 -38.53 42.29
N ASN A 55 -37.72 -39.77 41.85
CA ASN A 55 -36.81 -40.62 41.08
C ASN A 55 -37.40 -41.11 39.75
N ASP A 56 -38.29 -40.34 39.10
CA ASP A 56 -38.74 -40.71 37.76
C ASP A 56 -37.55 -40.77 36.79
N HIS A 57 -37.28 -41.97 36.28
CA HIS A 57 -36.17 -42.25 35.38
C HIS A 57 -36.25 -41.40 34.11
N SER A 58 -37.45 -41.05 33.65
CA SER A 58 -37.66 -40.27 32.44
C SER A 58 -37.09 -38.84 32.56
N HIS A 59 -37.24 -38.20 33.73
CA HIS A 59 -36.71 -36.85 33.96
C HIS A 59 -35.18 -36.86 34.01
N VAL A 60 -34.58 -37.86 34.66
CA VAL A 60 -33.12 -38.03 34.69
C VAL A 60 -32.54 -38.24 33.30
N VAL A 61 -33.24 -39.00 32.45
CA VAL A 61 -32.86 -39.17 31.04
C VAL A 61 -32.94 -37.85 30.28
N ALA A 62 -34.00 -37.05 30.48
CA ALA A 62 -34.15 -35.74 29.84
C ALA A 62 -33.01 -34.77 30.23
N LEU A 63 -32.70 -34.66 31.53
CA LEU A 63 -31.60 -33.82 32.01
C LEU A 63 -30.25 -34.29 31.46
N ARG A 64 -30.01 -35.60 31.47
CA ARG A 64 -28.78 -36.19 30.91
C ARG A 64 -28.65 -35.90 29.42
N GLN A 65 -29.74 -36.01 28.66
CA GLN A 65 -29.74 -35.75 27.23
C GLN A 65 -29.52 -34.26 26.92
N ALA A 66 -30.09 -33.36 27.72
CA ALA A 66 -29.85 -31.93 27.61
C ALA A 66 -28.39 -31.57 27.91
N ALA A 67 -27.81 -32.14 28.97
CA ALA A 67 -26.40 -31.94 29.34
C ALA A 67 -25.43 -32.52 28.29
N ALA A 68 -25.64 -33.77 27.86
CA ALA A 68 -24.76 -34.46 26.91
C ALA A 68 -24.71 -33.78 25.52
N ASN A 69 -25.82 -33.20 25.07
CA ASN A 69 -25.91 -32.54 23.77
C ASN A 69 -25.56 -31.04 23.80
N GLY A 70 -25.26 -30.48 24.98
CA GLY A 70 -24.93 -29.07 25.16
C GLY A 70 -23.46 -28.84 25.55
N ALA A 71 -23.17 -27.61 25.97
CA ALA A 71 -21.88 -27.21 26.51
C ALA A 71 -21.59 -27.73 27.94
N PHE A 72 -22.62 -28.14 28.69
CA PHE A 72 -22.54 -28.52 30.10
C PHE A 72 -22.37 -30.03 30.32
N ARG A 73 -21.45 -30.64 29.57
CA ARG A 73 -21.29 -32.10 29.54
C ARG A 73 -20.73 -32.72 30.81
N GLU A 74 -20.03 -31.94 31.64
CA GLU A 74 -19.44 -32.47 32.87
C GLU A 74 -20.46 -32.68 33.98
N GLY A 75 -21.58 -31.96 33.94
CA GLY A 75 -22.59 -32.07 34.97
C GLY A 75 -23.63 -30.97 34.85
N ALA A 76 -24.86 -31.34 35.14
CA ALA A 76 -25.98 -30.45 35.38
C ALA A 76 -26.67 -30.90 36.66
N PHE A 77 -26.99 -29.95 37.53
CA PHE A 77 -27.67 -30.19 38.80
C PHE A 77 -28.93 -29.34 38.85
N VAL A 78 -29.98 -29.91 39.42
CA VAL A 78 -31.22 -29.18 39.72
C VAL A 78 -31.29 -29.02 41.23
N LEU A 79 -31.50 -27.79 41.68
CA LEU A 79 -31.63 -27.43 43.09
C LEU A 79 -33.05 -26.93 43.36
N ASP A 80 -33.56 -27.26 44.54
CA ASP A 80 -34.80 -26.68 45.05
C ASP A 80 -34.60 -25.23 45.54
N ALA A 81 -35.67 -24.62 46.07
CA ALA A 81 -35.65 -23.28 46.64
C ALA A 81 -34.66 -23.12 47.83
N ASN A 82 -34.35 -24.23 48.51
CA ASN A 82 -33.45 -24.28 49.65
C ASN A 82 -31.99 -24.54 49.24
N SER A 83 -31.69 -24.55 47.93
CA SER A 83 -30.38 -24.91 47.38
C SER A 83 -29.99 -26.39 47.61
N THR A 84 -30.96 -27.25 47.92
CA THR A 84 -30.75 -28.69 48.04
C THR A 84 -30.78 -29.33 46.66
N ALA A 85 -29.77 -30.13 46.34
CA ALA A 85 -29.73 -30.81 45.05
C ALA A 85 -30.76 -31.95 45.00
N ILE A 86 -31.71 -31.84 44.05
CA ILE A 86 -32.78 -32.82 43.84
C ILE A 86 -32.47 -33.78 42.69
N ALA A 87 -31.62 -33.38 41.74
CA ALA A 87 -31.20 -34.21 40.61
C ALA A 87 -29.82 -33.81 40.08
N SER A 88 -29.09 -34.77 39.48
CA SER A 88 -27.81 -34.54 38.81
C SER A 88 -27.65 -35.39 37.55
N ALA A 89 -26.98 -34.85 36.51
CA ALA A 89 -26.58 -35.59 35.31
C ALA A 89 -25.54 -34.85 34.45
N PRO A 90 -24.45 -35.50 33.98
CA PRO A 90 -23.81 -36.67 34.58
C PRO A 90 -23.10 -36.28 35.90
N GLY A 91 -22.76 -37.28 36.71
CA GLY A 91 -22.02 -37.05 37.96
C GLY A 91 -22.88 -37.23 39.22
N PRO A 92 -22.24 -37.63 40.33
CA PRO A 92 -22.94 -37.84 41.59
C PRO A 92 -23.20 -36.51 42.30
N LEU A 93 -24.26 -36.46 43.12
CA LEU A 93 -24.74 -35.24 43.79
C LEU A 93 -23.68 -34.60 44.71
N ASP A 94 -22.77 -35.39 45.27
CA ASP A 94 -21.69 -34.97 46.16
C ASP A 94 -20.59 -34.15 45.45
N GLU A 95 -20.53 -34.13 44.12
CA GLU A 95 -19.62 -33.24 43.40
C GLU A 95 -19.97 -31.77 43.58
N LEU A 96 -21.26 -31.45 43.73
CA LEU A 96 -21.73 -30.08 43.87
C LEU A 96 -21.27 -29.46 45.20
N GLU A 97 -21.24 -30.24 46.28
CA GLU A 97 -20.77 -29.79 47.59
C GLU A 97 -19.28 -29.44 47.61
N ARG A 98 -18.51 -29.98 46.65
CA ARG A 98 -17.07 -29.71 46.51
C ARG A 98 -16.79 -28.42 45.75
N VAL A 99 -17.81 -27.74 45.22
CA VAL A 99 -17.67 -26.49 44.46
C VAL A 99 -17.38 -25.32 45.41
N PRO A 100 -16.15 -24.77 45.41
CA PRO A 100 -15.83 -23.64 46.28
C PRO A 100 -16.64 -22.40 45.89
N GLY A 101 -17.28 -21.77 46.89
CA GLY A 101 -18.04 -20.54 46.69
C GLY A 101 -19.38 -20.71 45.96
N LEU A 102 -19.89 -21.95 45.82
CA LEU A 102 -21.19 -22.20 45.18
C LEU A 102 -22.30 -21.38 45.83
N GLN A 103 -22.34 -21.32 47.17
CA GLN A 103 -23.43 -20.65 47.86
C GLN A 103 -23.49 -19.15 47.59
N ASP A 104 -22.34 -18.51 47.40
CA ASP A 104 -22.27 -17.12 46.98
C ASP A 104 -22.82 -16.93 45.55
N LEU A 105 -22.58 -17.88 44.66
CA LEU A 105 -23.11 -17.86 43.29
C LEU A 105 -24.63 -18.05 43.29
N LEU A 106 -25.14 -19.00 44.08
CA LEU A 106 -26.59 -19.22 44.22
C LEU A 106 -27.28 -17.97 44.76
N ASN A 107 -26.75 -17.39 45.85
CA ASN A 107 -27.28 -16.15 46.42
C ASN A 107 -27.29 -14.99 45.41
N LYS A 108 -26.23 -14.86 44.60
CA LYS A 108 -26.17 -13.86 43.51
C LYS A 108 -27.20 -14.13 42.42
N ALA A 109 -27.39 -15.38 42.01
CA ALA A 109 -28.34 -15.76 40.98
C ALA A 109 -29.79 -15.48 41.41
N VAL A 110 -30.14 -15.87 42.65
CA VAL A 110 -31.45 -15.59 43.26
C VAL A 110 -31.67 -14.08 43.38
N GLY A 111 -30.72 -13.34 43.95
CA GLY A 111 -30.86 -11.90 44.18
C GLY A 111 -31.00 -11.07 42.90
N ARG A 112 -30.34 -11.49 41.81
CA ARG A 112 -30.40 -10.79 40.51
C ARG A 112 -31.48 -11.29 39.58
N LYS A 113 -32.08 -12.45 39.86
CA LYS A 113 -32.96 -13.18 38.93
C LYS A 113 -32.33 -13.31 37.53
N ALA A 114 -31.04 -13.59 37.50
CA ALA A 114 -30.25 -13.62 36.28
C ALA A 114 -29.26 -14.78 36.31
N VAL A 115 -28.79 -15.19 35.13
CA VAL A 115 -27.72 -16.17 35.00
C VAL A 115 -26.45 -15.59 35.61
N VAL A 116 -25.80 -16.36 36.47
CA VAL A 116 -24.52 -16.01 37.10
C VAL A 116 -23.53 -17.12 36.81
N SER A 117 -22.27 -16.74 36.68
CA SER A 117 -21.16 -17.63 36.36
C SER A 117 -20.02 -17.42 37.36
N SER A 118 -19.30 -18.50 37.66
CA SER A 118 -18.03 -18.42 38.37
C SER A 118 -16.89 -18.03 37.43
N GLY A 119 -15.74 -17.67 38.00
CA GLY A 119 -14.47 -17.80 37.28
C GLY A 119 -14.09 -19.28 37.10
N VAL A 120 -12.88 -19.55 36.61
CA VAL A 120 -12.39 -20.93 36.55
C VAL A 120 -12.16 -21.47 37.97
N ILE A 121 -12.82 -22.57 38.29
CA ILE A 121 -12.62 -23.29 39.55
C ILE A 121 -12.19 -24.72 39.26
N HIS A 122 -11.55 -25.36 40.23
CA HIS A 122 -11.10 -26.75 40.09
C HIS A 122 -12.00 -27.67 40.91
N ILE A 123 -12.68 -28.61 40.23
CA ILE A 123 -13.34 -29.74 40.90
C ILE A 123 -12.42 -30.95 40.74
N GLY A 124 -11.72 -31.28 41.83
CA GLY A 124 -10.63 -32.27 41.78
C GLY A 124 -9.48 -31.79 40.88
N LYS A 125 -9.27 -32.46 39.75
CA LYS A 125 -8.25 -32.12 38.75
C LYS A 125 -8.81 -31.43 37.50
N LYS A 126 -10.14 -31.20 37.44
CA LYS A 126 -10.80 -30.66 36.26
C LYS A 126 -11.09 -29.17 36.44
N PRO A 127 -10.63 -28.30 35.52
CA PRO A 127 -11.05 -26.91 35.50
C PRO A 127 -12.47 -26.81 34.94
N VAL A 128 -13.37 -26.16 35.66
CA VAL A 128 -14.76 -25.95 35.25
C VAL A 128 -15.19 -24.52 35.52
N VAL A 129 -16.14 -24.04 34.74
CA VAL A 129 -16.92 -22.83 35.01
C VAL A 129 -18.31 -23.27 35.43
N VAL A 130 -18.75 -22.79 36.58
CA VAL A 130 -20.07 -23.08 37.12
C VAL A 130 -21.02 -22.00 36.66
N VAL A 131 -22.08 -22.39 35.98
CA VAL A 131 -23.15 -21.49 35.54
C VAL A 131 -24.40 -21.82 36.30
N VAL A 132 -25.00 -20.81 36.94
CA VAL A 132 -26.23 -20.93 37.73
C VAL A 132 -27.32 -20.12 37.03
N ALA A 133 -28.44 -20.77 36.74
CA ALA A 133 -29.65 -20.14 36.21
C ALA A 133 -30.80 -20.32 37.21
N PRO A 134 -31.47 -19.24 37.66
CA PRO A 134 -32.70 -19.39 38.41
C PRO A 134 -33.81 -19.91 37.49
N VAL A 135 -34.64 -20.80 38.02
CA VAL A 135 -35.76 -21.41 37.32
C VAL A 135 -37.02 -21.19 38.15
N THR A 136 -38.13 -20.87 37.51
CA THR A 136 -39.42 -20.70 38.19
C THR A 136 -40.46 -21.54 37.48
N GLY A 137 -41.00 -22.52 38.19
CA GLY A 137 -42.07 -23.39 37.73
C GLY A 137 -43.40 -22.65 37.57
N THR A 138 -44.35 -23.32 36.91
CA THR A 138 -45.68 -22.76 36.66
C THR A 138 -46.50 -22.55 37.94
N CYS A 139 -46.26 -23.37 38.98
CA CYS A 139 -46.89 -23.26 40.29
C CYS A 139 -46.24 -22.23 41.24
N GLY A 140 -45.22 -21.50 40.77
CA GLY A 140 -44.45 -20.56 41.59
C GLY A 140 -43.28 -21.19 42.35
N ASP A 141 -43.06 -22.49 42.18
CA ASP A 141 -41.90 -23.18 42.73
C ASP A 141 -40.61 -22.60 42.14
N ALA A 142 -39.77 -22.03 43.00
CA ALA A 142 -38.48 -21.50 42.61
C ALA A 142 -37.41 -22.58 42.80
N GLY A 143 -36.55 -22.75 41.79
CA GLY A 143 -35.40 -23.61 41.86
C GLY A 143 -34.22 -22.99 41.14
N MET A 144 -33.13 -23.75 41.04
CA MET A 144 -31.94 -23.34 40.31
C MET A 144 -31.41 -24.50 39.48
N VAL A 145 -30.84 -24.16 38.33
CA VAL A 145 -30.10 -25.10 37.50
C VAL A 145 -28.63 -24.70 37.53
N VAL A 146 -27.78 -25.66 37.85
CA VAL A 146 -26.34 -25.49 37.87
C VAL A 146 -25.74 -26.32 36.75
N GLY A 147 -25.15 -25.67 35.76
CA GLY A 147 -24.38 -26.33 34.70
C GLY A 147 -22.88 -26.22 34.95
N LEU A 148 -22.17 -27.34 34.84
CA LEU A 148 -20.72 -27.40 34.85
C LEU A 148 -20.21 -27.37 33.41
N LEU A 149 -19.59 -26.25 33.06
CA LEU A 149 -18.95 -26.06 31.78
C LEU A 149 -17.47 -26.44 31.91
N GLN A 150 -17.03 -27.56 31.32
CA GLN A 150 -15.60 -27.81 31.13
C GLN A 150 -15.17 -27.24 29.79
N PRO A 151 -14.43 -26.14 29.79
CA PRO A 151 -14.17 -25.41 28.56
C PRO A 151 -13.11 -26.11 27.69
N ALA A 152 -12.20 -26.86 28.31
CA ALA A 152 -11.19 -27.66 27.61
C ALA A 152 -11.74 -28.93 26.93
N ALA A 153 -12.89 -29.44 27.38
CA ALA A 153 -13.45 -30.72 26.91
C ALA A 153 -14.59 -30.55 25.91
N SER A 154 -15.15 -29.35 25.79
CA SER A 154 -16.40 -29.12 25.10
C SER A 154 -16.26 -28.78 23.61
N ASP A 155 -15.03 -28.78 23.07
CA ASP A 155 -14.70 -28.42 21.68
C ASP A 155 -15.46 -27.16 21.21
N LEU A 156 -15.76 -26.24 22.14
CA LEU A 156 -16.63 -25.10 21.93
C LEU A 156 -16.09 -24.17 20.86
N LEU A 157 -14.77 -24.00 20.87
CA LEU A 157 -14.06 -23.14 19.94
C LEU A 157 -13.66 -23.86 18.65
N GLU A 158 -13.62 -25.20 18.65
CA GLU A 158 -13.19 -25.97 17.49
C GLU A 158 -14.16 -25.82 16.32
N HIS A 159 -15.47 -25.79 16.62
CA HIS A 159 -16.52 -25.57 15.62
C HIS A 159 -16.51 -24.14 15.03
N LEU A 160 -15.86 -23.20 15.73
CA LEU A 160 -15.71 -21.82 15.29
C LEU A 160 -14.42 -21.62 14.49
N ARG A 161 -13.54 -22.63 14.45
CA ARG A 161 -12.27 -22.55 13.74
C ARG A 161 -12.54 -22.68 12.26
N GLU A 162 -12.28 -21.61 11.51
CA GLU A 162 -12.25 -21.69 10.05
C GLU A 162 -11.13 -22.65 9.61
N GLU A 163 -11.45 -23.59 8.73
CA GLU A 163 -10.45 -24.51 8.17
C GLU A 163 -9.32 -23.72 7.50
N GLY A 164 -8.08 -23.95 7.93
CA GLY A 164 -6.90 -23.28 7.41
C GLY A 164 -6.60 -21.91 8.02
N SER A 165 -7.35 -21.47 9.02
CA SER A 165 -7.03 -20.26 9.78
C SER A 165 -6.00 -20.57 10.87
N ASP A 166 -4.86 -19.86 10.86
CA ASP A 166 -3.88 -19.88 11.95
C ASP A 166 -4.31 -18.99 13.14
N ALA A 167 -5.56 -18.52 13.16
CA ALA A 167 -6.08 -17.78 14.29
C ALA A 167 -6.31 -18.72 15.47
N GLN A 168 -5.73 -18.38 16.62
CA GLN A 168 -5.99 -19.04 17.87
C GLN A 168 -7.13 -18.31 18.58
N MET A 169 -8.05 -19.06 19.16
CA MET A 169 -9.14 -18.51 19.95
C MET A 169 -9.02 -19.02 21.37
N ALA A 170 -9.23 -18.13 22.33
CA ALA A 170 -9.22 -18.43 23.74
C ALA A 170 -10.44 -17.79 24.41
N LEU A 171 -11.03 -18.48 25.37
CA LEU A 171 -12.03 -17.94 26.27
C LEU A 171 -11.30 -17.62 27.57
N VAL A 172 -11.36 -16.38 28.02
CA VAL A 172 -10.59 -15.86 29.17
C VAL A 172 -11.57 -15.38 30.23
N ASP A 173 -11.34 -15.69 31.50
CA ASP A 173 -12.17 -15.18 32.58
C ASP A 173 -11.82 -13.73 32.97
N ALA A 174 -12.60 -13.15 33.88
CA ALA A 174 -12.38 -11.79 34.36
C ALA A 174 -11.01 -11.59 35.07
N SER A 175 -10.30 -12.67 35.43
CA SER A 175 -8.98 -12.63 36.05
C SER A 175 -7.83 -12.81 35.05
N GLY A 176 -8.13 -12.97 33.76
CA GLY A 176 -7.12 -13.19 32.72
C GLY A 176 -6.68 -14.65 32.59
N VAL A 177 -7.40 -15.61 33.18
CA VAL A 177 -7.07 -17.05 33.07
C VAL A 177 -7.74 -17.61 31.83
N VAL A 178 -6.97 -18.34 31.00
CA VAL A 178 -7.50 -19.02 29.82
C VAL A 178 -8.32 -20.24 30.23
N VAL A 179 -9.63 -20.11 30.03
CA VAL A 179 -10.69 -21.05 30.37
C VAL A 179 -10.77 -22.14 29.29
N ALA A 180 -10.86 -21.74 28.03
CA ALA A 180 -10.89 -22.60 26.84
C ALA A 180 -9.88 -22.08 25.82
N ALA A 181 -9.29 -22.96 25.01
CA ALA A 181 -8.43 -22.53 23.90
C ALA A 181 -8.49 -23.55 22.75
N THR A 182 -8.34 -23.07 21.52
CA THR A 182 -8.15 -23.93 20.33
C THR A 182 -6.80 -24.65 20.38
N ASP A 183 -5.76 -24.03 20.94
CA ASP A 183 -4.50 -24.70 21.26
C ASP A 183 -4.48 -25.07 22.75
N ARG A 184 -4.46 -26.38 23.02
CA ARG A 184 -4.51 -26.92 24.39
C ARG A 184 -3.28 -26.56 25.22
N LYS A 185 -2.18 -26.14 24.60
CA LYS A 185 -0.96 -25.74 25.34
C LYS A 185 -1.17 -24.50 26.21
N HIS A 186 -2.10 -23.63 25.84
CA HIS A 186 -2.39 -22.38 26.54
C HIS A 186 -3.51 -22.49 27.57
N LEU A 187 -4.06 -23.69 27.79
CA LEU A 187 -5.12 -23.89 28.77
C LEU A 187 -4.61 -23.62 30.19
N LEU A 188 -5.36 -22.81 30.95
CA LEU A 188 -5.07 -22.43 32.34
C LEU A 188 -3.80 -21.60 32.55
N GLU A 189 -3.14 -21.18 31.48
CA GLU A 189 -2.08 -20.18 31.58
C GLU A 189 -2.74 -18.82 31.85
N ARG A 190 -2.15 -18.05 32.77
CA ARG A 190 -2.52 -16.64 32.91
C ARG A 190 -1.97 -15.92 31.68
N HIS A 191 -2.85 -15.21 30.99
CA HIS A 191 -2.49 -14.43 29.82
C HIS A 191 -1.75 -13.15 30.25
N GLU A 192 -0.49 -13.30 30.70
CA GLU A 192 0.34 -12.18 31.17
C GLU A 192 1.38 -11.73 30.13
N GLU A 193 1.58 -12.50 29.06
CA GLU A 193 2.54 -12.16 28.00
C GLU A 193 1.88 -12.43 26.64
N VAL A 194 1.11 -11.45 26.15
CA VAL A 194 0.75 -11.38 24.74
C VAL A 194 2.05 -11.46 23.98
N ASP A 195 2.26 -12.53 23.21
CA ASP A 195 3.43 -12.68 22.34
C ASP A 195 3.65 -11.36 21.58
N GLU A 196 4.82 -10.72 21.73
CA GLU A 196 5.06 -9.33 21.32
C GLU A 196 4.81 -9.09 19.81
N GLY A 197 4.63 -10.16 19.03
CA GLY A 197 4.25 -10.13 17.63
C GLY A 197 2.87 -10.72 17.31
N ALA A 198 1.92 -10.78 18.25
CA ALA A 198 0.57 -11.26 17.99
C ALA A 198 -0.45 -10.11 17.89
N VAL A 199 -1.30 -10.15 16.86
CA VAL A 199 -2.45 -9.26 16.76
C VAL A 199 -3.60 -9.89 17.55
N VAL A 200 -3.98 -9.24 18.65
CA VAL A 200 -5.03 -9.71 19.56
C VAL A 200 -6.28 -8.85 19.40
N ALA A 201 -7.44 -9.51 19.34
CA ALA A 201 -8.74 -8.88 19.42
C ALA A 201 -9.59 -9.60 20.47
N GLN A 202 -10.29 -8.81 21.29
CA GLN A 202 -11.10 -9.32 22.41
C GLN A 202 -12.55 -8.85 22.28
N ALA A 203 -13.50 -9.71 22.67
CA ALA A 203 -14.90 -9.36 22.84
C ALA A 203 -15.50 -10.02 24.10
N PRO A 204 -16.20 -9.25 24.96
CA PRO A 204 -16.78 -9.79 26.18
C PRO A 204 -18.05 -10.62 25.90
N LEU A 205 -18.27 -11.63 26.74
CA LEU A 205 -19.50 -12.42 26.90
C LEU A 205 -20.16 -12.01 28.22
N PRO A 206 -20.94 -10.91 28.22
CA PRO A 206 -21.36 -10.22 29.44
C PRO A 206 -22.20 -11.10 30.39
N ARG A 207 -22.98 -12.06 29.89
CA ARG A 207 -23.79 -12.93 30.75
C ARG A 207 -22.98 -14.00 31.49
N PHE A 208 -21.80 -14.34 30.96
CA PHE A 208 -20.93 -15.36 31.53
C PHE A 208 -19.68 -14.78 32.22
N GLY A 209 -19.48 -13.46 32.17
CA GLY A 209 -18.27 -12.84 32.73
C GLY A 209 -16.97 -13.37 32.09
N LEU A 210 -17.07 -13.85 30.86
CA LEU A 210 -15.96 -14.37 30.06
C LEU A 210 -15.64 -13.38 28.93
N THR A 211 -14.46 -13.51 28.35
CA THR A 211 -14.02 -12.73 27.19
C THR A 211 -13.52 -13.70 26.12
N LEU A 212 -14.05 -13.62 24.91
CA LEU A 212 -13.47 -14.30 23.77
C LEU A 212 -12.30 -13.47 23.27
N GLU A 213 -11.13 -14.07 23.30
CA GLU A 213 -9.92 -13.55 22.71
C GLU A 213 -9.60 -14.32 21.43
N VAL A 214 -9.18 -13.60 20.40
CA VAL A 214 -8.64 -14.18 19.18
C VAL A 214 -7.29 -13.56 18.93
N SER A 215 -6.25 -14.40 18.94
CA SER A 215 -4.88 -14.02 18.66
C SER A 215 -4.43 -14.63 17.33
N GLN A 216 -3.63 -13.89 16.57
CA GLN A 216 -2.97 -14.44 15.39
C GLN A 216 -1.55 -13.87 15.30
N PRO A 217 -0.54 -14.67 14.95
CA PRO A 217 0.80 -14.15 14.68
C PRO A 217 0.74 -13.04 13.63
N GLU A 218 1.36 -11.90 13.91
CA GLU A 218 1.43 -10.73 13.02
C GLU A 218 2.02 -11.11 11.67
N ALA A 219 3.02 -11.99 11.67
CA ALA A 219 3.63 -12.50 10.44
C ALA A 219 2.61 -13.16 9.50
N VAL A 220 1.60 -13.84 10.04
CA VAL A 220 0.51 -14.46 9.28
C VAL A 220 -0.56 -13.42 8.94
N ALA A 221 -0.98 -12.61 9.92
CA ALA A 221 -1.99 -11.58 9.73
C ALA A 221 -1.60 -10.56 8.63
N LEU A 222 -0.31 -10.24 8.52
CA LEU A 222 0.26 -9.31 7.54
C LEU A 222 0.80 -9.99 6.28
N ALA A 223 0.76 -11.32 6.18
CA ALA A 223 1.25 -12.03 5.00
C ALA A 223 0.64 -11.52 3.67
N PRO A 224 -0.68 -11.24 3.57
CA PRO A 224 -1.27 -10.69 2.35
C PRO A 224 -0.71 -9.31 1.99
N ALA A 225 -0.53 -8.43 2.98
CA ALA A 225 0.02 -7.09 2.77
C ALA A 225 1.50 -7.16 2.34
N ARG A 226 2.28 -8.05 2.95
CA ARG A 226 3.69 -8.28 2.60
C ARG A 226 3.82 -8.88 1.19
N ALA A 227 2.95 -9.80 0.79
CA ALA A 227 2.92 -10.34 -0.57
C ALA A 227 2.60 -9.25 -1.61
N LEU A 228 1.65 -8.35 -1.31
CA LEU A 228 1.34 -7.21 -2.18
C LEU A 228 2.52 -6.24 -2.29
N GLN A 229 3.20 -5.95 -1.18
CA GLN A 229 4.41 -5.13 -1.17
C GLN A 229 5.45 -5.71 -2.14
N TRP A 230 5.76 -7.00 -2.04
CA TRP A 230 6.72 -7.64 -2.96
C TRP A 230 6.30 -7.55 -4.43
N ARG A 231 5.02 -7.69 -4.74
CA ARG A 231 4.50 -7.50 -6.11
C ARG A 231 4.70 -6.07 -6.60
N LEU A 232 4.44 -5.07 -5.76
CA LEU A 232 4.64 -3.67 -6.09
C LEU A 232 6.12 -3.32 -6.28
N TRP A 233 7.01 -3.84 -5.44
CA TRP A 233 8.46 -3.70 -5.61
C TRP A 233 8.94 -4.35 -6.90
N GLY A 234 8.45 -5.55 -7.22
CA GLY A 234 8.75 -6.22 -8.49
C GLY A 234 8.29 -5.42 -9.70
N LEU A 235 7.05 -4.91 -9.67
CA LEU A 235 6.51 -4.07 -10.76
C LEU A 235 7.28 -2.75 -10.90
N GLY A 236 7.56 -2.07 -9.79
CA GLY A 236 8.33 -0.83 -9.77
C GLY A 236 9.75 -1.03 -10.28
N GLY A 237 10.42 -2.09 -9.84
CA GLY A 237 11.74 -2.49 -10.32
C GLY A 237 11.75 -2.76 -11.83
N ALA A 238 10.74 -3.47 -12.34
CA ALA A 238 10.59 -3.74 -13.77
C ALA A 238 10.39 -2.44 -14.59
N LEU A 239 9.58 -1.51 -14.11
CA LEU A 239 9.38 -0.21 -14.77
C LEU A 239 10.64 0.64 -14.82
N ILE A 240 11.40 0.70 -13.70
CA ILE A 240 12.69 1.40 -13.65
C ILE A 240 13.67 0.78 -14.65
N LEU A 241 13.74 -0.55 -14.71
CA LEU A 241 14.60 -1.25 -15.66
C LEU A 241 14.25 -0.90 -17.11
N ILE A 242 12.96 -0.90 -17.45
CA ILE A 242 12.47 -0.52 -18.79
C ILE A 242 12.85 0.94 -19.09
N PHE A 243 12.67 1.85 -18.14
CA PHE A 243 13.01 3.26 -18.31
C PHE A 243 14.51 3.46 -18.54
N VAL A 244 15.37 2.77 -17.78
CA VAL A 244 16.82 2.82 -17.96
C VAL A 244 17.20 2.27 -19.33
N LEU A 245 16.61 1.14 -19.74
CA LEU A 245 16.84 0.54 -21.06
C LEU A 245 16.43 1.51 -22.17
N PHE A 246 15.24 2.11 -22.06
CA PHE A 246 14.75 3.09 -23.02
C PHE A 246 15.69 4.30 -23.12
N ASN A 247 16.09 4.89 -21.99
CA ASN A 247 17.05 6.01 -21.99
C ASN A 247 18.40 5.61 -22.59
N MET A 248 18.90 4.41 -22.30
CA MET A 248 20.13 3.91 -22.89
C MET A 248 20.01 3.78 -24.41
N LEU A 249 18.89 3.27 -24.91
CA LEU A 249 18.60 3.22 -26.34
C LEU A 249 18.48 4.62 -26.95
N SER A 250 17.76 5.55 -26.32
CA SER A 250 17.59 6.93 -26.78
C SER A 250 18.90 7.71 -26.82
N VAL A 251 19.73 7.61 -25.77
CA VAL A 251 21.06 8.25 -25.75
C VAL A 251 21.92 7.66 -26.86
N ARG A 252 21.89 6.33 -27.05
CA ARG A 252 22.68 5.68 -28.09
C ARG A 252 22.21 6.05 -29.49
N SER A 253 20.91 6.19 -29.72
CA SER A 253 20.36 6.57 -31.03
C SER A 253 20.71 8.00 -31.42
N VAL A 254 20.84 8.93 -30.47
CA VAL A 254 21.18 10.34 -30.75
C VAL A 254 22.70 10.57 -30.79
N VAL A 255 23.45 10.00 -29.84
CA VAL A 255 24.90 10.26 -29.73
C VAL A 255 25.69 9.65 -30.88
N LEU A 256 25.29 8.49 -31.41
CA LEU A 256 25.99 7.81 -32.51
C LEU A 256 25.99 8.66 -33.81
N PRO A 257 24.84 9.15 -34.32
CA PRO A 257 24.80 10.04 -35.48
C PRO A 257 25.59 11.32 -35.28
N VAL A 258 25.47 11.98 -34.11
CA VAL A 258 26.21 13.21 -33.81
C VAL A 258 27.72 12.96 -33.84
N LYS A 259 28.20 11.85 -33.27
CA LYS A 259 29.62 11.45 -33.37
C LYS A 259 30.04 11.19 -34.81
N ARG A 260 29.21 10.51 -35.61
CA ARG A 260 29.49 10.25 -37.03
C ARG A 260 29.60 11.55 -37.84
N LEU A 261 28.68 12.49 -37.63
CA LEU A 261 28.67 13.79 -38.30
C LEU A 261 29.88 14.62 -37.90
N THR A 262 30.20 14.68 -36.59
CA THR A 262 31.41 15.35 -36.08
C THR A 262 32.67 14.78 -36.72
N TRP A 263 32.75 13.46 -36.87
CA TRP A 263 33.92 12.82 -37.47
C TRP A 263 34.02 13.04 -38.99
N ALA A 264 32.89 13.05 -39.69
CA ALA A 264 32.82 13.36 -41.12
C ALA A 264 33.29 14.80 -41.41
N VAL A 265 32.86 15.77 -40.59
CA VAL A 265 33.30 17.17 -40.69
C VAL A 265 34.80 17.29 -40.44
N ARG A 266 35.32 16.73 -39.33
CA ARG A 266 36.77 16.75 -39.03
C ARG A 266 37.62 16.11 -40.14
N ARG A 267 37.15 15.02 -40.74
CA ARG A 267 37.87 14.33 -41.82
C ARG A 267 37.87 15.15 -43.12
N ALA A 268 36.79 15.88 -43.39
CA ALA A 268 36.70 16.76 -44.55
C ALA A 268 37.51 18.05 -44.41
N GLU A 269 37.69 18.55 -43.20
CA GLU A 269 38.65 19.64 -42.94
C GLU A 269 40.09 19.16 -43.16
N ALA A 270 40.41 17.93 -42.74
CA ALA A 270 41.76 17.36 -42.90
C ALA A 270 42.11 16.95 -44.35
N LYS A 271 41.13 16.67 -45.21
CA LYS A 271 41.33 16.37 -46.64
C LYS A 271 40.51 17.34 -47.47
N SER A 272 41.17 18.28 -48.15
CA SER A 272 40.58 19.27 -49.08
C SER A 272 39.85 18.69 -50.31
N LYS A 273 39.59 17.38 -50.36
CA LYS A 273 38.79 16.72 -51.40
C LYS A 273 37.35 16.58 -50.86
N GLY A 274 36.42 17.22 -51.57
CA GLY A 274 35.04 17.47 -51.15
C GLY A 274 34.30 16.34 -50.44
N LEU A 275 33.41 16.74 -49.52
CA LEU A 275 32.49 15.85 -48.79
C LEU A 275 31.55 15.15 -49.77
N SER A 276 31.69 13.83 -49.90
CA SER A 276 30.61 13.01 -50.45
C SER A 276 29.56 12.81 -49.37
N THR A 277 28.38 13.40 -49.55
CA THR A 277 27.23 13.30 -48.62
C THR A 277 26.51 11.95 -48.69
N ARG A 278 27.06 10.99 -49.45
CA ARG A 278 26.46 9.67 -49.70
C ARG A 278 26.70 8.76 -48.48
N GLY A 279 25.91 8.94 -47.43
CA GLY A 279 25.98 8.09 -46.23
C GLY A 279 25.18 8.52 -45.01
N PHE A 280 24.51 9.68 -45.02
CA PHE A 280 23.57 10.05 -43.95
C PHE A 280 22.19 9.50 -44.29
N GLY A 281 21.47 8.97 -43.30
CA GLY A 281 20.14 8.38 -43.49
C GLY A 281 19.09 9.45 -43.83
N PRO A 282 17.85 9.05 -44.14
CA PRO A 282 16.74 9.97 -44.43
C PRO A 282 16.14 10.62 -43.16
N ASP A 283 16.88 10.65 -42.04
CA ASP A 283 16.43 11.22 -40.78
C ASP A 283 16.67 12.74 -40.73
N GLU A 284 16.20 13.40 -39.67
CA GLU A 284 16.36 14.84 -39.46
C GLU A 284 17.84 15.27 -39.43
N VAL A 285 18.73 14.33 -39.06
CA VAL A 285 20.18 14.53 -39.09
C VAL A 285 20.72 14.54 -40.52
N GLY A 286 20.18 13.71 -41.40
CA GLY A 286 20.43 13.74 -42.84
C GLY A 286 19.99 15.06 -43.46
N GLU A 287 18.79 15.53 -43.13
CA GLU A 287 18.27 16.83 -43.61
C GLU A 287 19.15 17.99 -43.15
N LEU A 288 19.60 17.99 -41.89
CA LEU A 288 20.53 18.99 -41.37
C LEU A 288 21.89 18.95 -42.08
N ALA A 289 22.41 17.73 -42.36
CA ALA A 289 23.66 17.56 -43.08
C ALA A 289 23.56 18.10 -44.51
N GLU A 290 22.43 17.89 -45.18
CA GLU A 290 22.16 18.43 -46.51
C GLU A 290 21.99 19.96 -46.49
N ALA A 291 21.24 20.49 -45.52
CA ALA A 291 21.10 21.94 -45.32
C ALA A 291 22.47 22.60 -45.11
N LEU A 292 23.34 22.01 -44.29
CA LEU A 292 24.70 22.50 -44.05
C LEU A 292 25.57 22.41 -45.31
N ALA A 293 25.49 21.30 -46.07
CA ALA A 293 26.21 21.16 -47.33
C ALA A 293 25.76 22.19 -48.36
N SER A 294 24.45 22.48 -48.43
CA SER A 294 23.88 23.52 -49.30
C SER A 294 24.34 24.91 -48.89
N SER A 295 24.40 25.19 -47.58
CA SER A 295 24.87 26.47 -47.03
C SER A 295 26.35 26.69 -47.36
N ARG A 296 27.18 25.66 -47.21
CA ARG A 296 28.60 25.71 -47.59
C ARG A 296 28.79 25.99 -49.08
N ARG A 297 28.00 25.35 -49.96
CA ARG A 297 28.06 25.64 -51.42
C ARG A 297 27.72 27.10 -51.69
N ARG A 298 26.63 27.61 -51.11
CA ARG A 298 26.22 29.01 -51.25
C ARG A 298 27.28 29.99 -50.74
N MET A 299 27.96 29.68 -49.63
CA MET A 299 29.08 30.50 -49.14
C MET A 299 30.27 30.51 -50.10
N LEU A 300 30.64 29.34 -50.66
CA LEU A 300 31.73 29.26 -51.64
C LEU A 300 31.39 30.01 -52.93
N GLU A 301 30.15 29.90 -53.41
CA GLU A 301 29.64 30.66 -54.57
C GLU A 301 29.67 32.17 -54.30
N SER A 302 29.21 32.61 -53.13
CA SER A 302 29.23 34.02 -52.73
C SER A 302 30.67 34.57 -52.65
N LEU A 303 31.62 33.80 -52.11
CA LEU A 303 33.04 34.19 -52.10
C LEU A 303 33.62 34.27 -53.51
N ALA A 304 33.29 33.33 -54.39
CA ALA A 304 33.71 33.36 -55.79
C ALA A 304 33.15 34.59 -56.52
N GLN A 305 31.88 34.92 -56.28
CA GLN A 305 31.23 36.10 -56.84
C GLN A 305 31.88 37.39 -56.34
N VAL A 306 32.17 37.51 -55.04
CA VAL A 306 32.85 38.68 -54.48
C VAL A 306 34.25 38.84 -55.09
N ASN A 307 34.99 37.75 -55.29
CA ASN A 307 36.30 37.81 -55.93
C ASN A 307 36.20 38.28 -57.39
N ALA A 308 35.23 37.75 -58.15
CA ALA A 308 34.97 38.20 -59.53
C ALA A 308 34.60 39.69 -59.60
N SER A 309 33.73 40.16 -58.70
CA SER A 309 33.38 41.58 -58.60
C SER A 309 34.57 42.45 -58.19
N GLN A 310 35.50 41.95 -57.37
CA GLN A 310 36.74 42.69 -57.08
C GLN A 310 37.66 42.78 -58.29
N GLU A 311 37.73 41.76 -59.13
CA GLU A 311 38.48 41.81 -60.39
C GLU A 311 37.86 42.81 -61.37
N GLU A 312 36.53 42.82 -61.51
CA GLU A 312 35.81 43.80 -62.33
C GLU A 312 36.01 45.24 -61.81
N LEU A 313 35.93 45.45 -60.49
CA LEU A 313 36.22 46.78 -59.91
C LEU A 313 37.68 47.20 -60.09
N ARG A 314 38.62 46.25 -60.18
CA ARG A 314 40.03 46.56 -60.49
C ARG A 314 40.19 46.98 -61.94
N THR A 315 39.57 46.27 -62.88
CA THR A 315 39.62 46.65 -64.31
C THR A 315 38.90 47.97 -64.57
N GLU A 316 37.78 48.24 -63.89
CA GLU A 316 37.10 49.53 -63.96
C GLU A 316 37.96 50.66 -63.37
N ARG A 317 38.64 50.44 -62.23
CA ARG A 317 39.60 51.41 -61.71
C ARG A 317 40.75 51.68 -62.65
N ASP A 318 41.29 50.64 -63.28
CA ASP A 318 42.43 50.78 -64.20
C ASP A 318 42.01 51.55 -65.46
N THR A 319 40.79 51.33 -65.98
CA THR A 319 40.25 52.11 -67.11
C THR A 319 39.96 53.56 -66.72
N ILE A 320 39.37 53.83 -65.55
CA ILE A 320 39.18 55.19 -65.03
C ILE A 320 40.53 55.90 -64.87
N ARG A 321 41.55 55.20 -64.35
CA ARG A 321 42.90 55.75 -64.21
C ARG A 321 43.50 56.11 -65.56
N GLY A 322 43.32 55.25 -66.57
CA GLY A 322 43.69 55.55 -67.95
C GLY A 322 42.96 56.77 -68.53
N HIS A 323 41.64 56.91 -68.29
CA HIS A 323 40.90 58.10 -68.71
C HIS A 323 41.38 59.38 -68.00
N LEU A 324 41.74 59.31 -66.71
CA LEU A 324 42.30 60.44 -65.98
C LEU A 324 43.69 60.83 -66.51
N GLU A 325 44.54 59.86 -66.84
CA GLU A 325 45.84 60.12 -67.48
C GLU A 325 45.67 60.78 -68.86
N LEU A 326 44.68 60.33 -69.65
CA LEU A 326 44.34 60.98 -70.93
C LEU A 326 43.83 62.42 -70.74
N LEU A 327 42.95 62.66 -69.78
CA LEU A 327 42.47 64.02 -69.47
C LEU A 327 43.61 64.92 -68.97
N TYR A 328 44.53 64.37 -68.18
CA TYR A 328 45.73 65.09 -67.73
C TYR A 328 46.65 65.44 -68.91
N ALA A 329 46.89 64.52 -69.84
CA ALA A 329 47.66 64.78 -71.06
C ALA A 329 47.01 65.85 -71.95
N ILE A 330 45.68 65.85 -72.07
CA ILE A 330 44.93 66.89 -72.79
C ILE A 330 45.08 68.24 -72.08
N SER A 331 44.94 68.28 -70.75
CA SER A 331 45.19 69.49 -69.95
C SER A 331 46.61 70.02 -70.11
N GLU A 332 47.63 69.17 -70.07
CA GLU A 332 49.04 69.55 -70.21
C GLU A 332 49.33 70.09 -71.63
N SER A 333 48.74 69.49 -72.68
CA SER A 333 48.82 70.02 -74.04
C SER A 333 48.08 71.35 -74.23
N SER A 334 46.95 71.56 -73.53
CA SER A 334 46.21 72.82 -73.56
C SER A 334 46.99 73.95 -72.85
N THR A 335 47.74 73.60 -71.80
CA THR A 335 48.61 74.55 -71.09
C THR A 335 49.84 74.96 -71.92
N ARG A 336 50.27 74.12 -72.89
CA ARG A 336 51.33 74.43 -73.85
C ARG A 336 50.90 75.33 -75.02
N GLN A 337 49.59 75.59 -75.20
CA GLN A 337 49.08 76.32 -76.37
C GLN A 337 48.49 77.71 -76.06
N VAL A 338 48.67 78.23 -74.84
CA VAL A 338 48.31 79.61 -74.50
C VAL A 338 49.55 80.38 -74.04
N ASP A 339 50.52 80.50 -74.95
CA ASP A 339 51.48 81.59 -74.90
C ASP A 339 50.95 82.79 -75.73
N LEU A 340 49.70 83.16 -75.43
CA LEU A 340 49.02 84.31 -76.04
C LEU A 340 49.76 85.62 -75.73
N ARG A 341 50.54 85.63 -74.65
CA ARG A 341 51.37 86.77 -74.24
C ARG A 341 52.55 86.98 -75.19
N SER A 342 53.25 85.93 -75.62
CA SER A 342 54.38 86.08 -76.54
C SER A 342 53.93 86.51 -77.94
N PHE A 343 52.77 86.06 -78.40
CA PHE A 343 52.16 86.52 -79.65
C PHE A 343 51.75 88.00 -79.60
N LEU A 344 51.15 88.45 -78.49
CA LEU A 344 50.78 89.86 -78.31
C LEU A 344 51.99 90.78 -78.20
N THR A 345 53.07 90.35 -77.53
CA THR A 345 54.31 91.15 -77.47
C THR A 345 54.99 91.27 -78.83
N HIS A 346 54.98 90.21 -79.65
CA HIS A 346 55.56 90.28 -81.00
C HIS A 346 54.76 91.17 -81.95
N ALA A 347 53.43 91.15 -81.89
CA ALA A 347 52.60 92.02 -82.73
C ALA A 347 52.75 93.51 -82.36
N LEU A 348 52.85 93.83 -81.06
CA LEU A 348 53.04 95.22 -80.60
C LEU A 348 54.42 95.77 -80.96
N GLN A 349 55.45 94.93 -80.93
CA GLN A 349 56.81 95.34 -81.25
C GLN A 349 57.03 95.56 -82.76
N GLU A 350 56.32 94.81 -83.62
CA GLU A 350 56.38 95.01 -85.08
C GLU A 350 55.61 96.26 -85.53
N ILE A 351 54.49 96.60 -84.87
CA ILE A 351 53.75 97.84 -85.15
C ILE A 351 54.54 99.08 -84.71
N LEU A 352 55.22 99.03 -83.55
CA LEU A 352 56.06 100.14 -83.08
C LEU A 352 57.31 100.34 -83.96
N ARG A 353 57.78 99.31 -84.68
CA ARG A 353 58.93 99.41 -85.59
C ARG A 353 58.58 100.05 -86.95
N GLN A 354 57.32 100.01 -87.37
CA GLN A 354 56.87 100.60 -88.64
C GLN A 354 56.27 102.02 -88.51
N GLY A 355 56.10 102.54 -87.28
CA GLY A 355 55.48 103.85 -87.02
C GLY A 355 56.43 105.03 -86.72
N GLY A 356 57.75 104.87 -86.85
CA GLY A 356 58.76 105.90 -86.55
C GLY A 356 59.35 106.55 -87.81
N VAL A 357 58.71 107.65 -88.22
CA VAL A 357 59.07 108.69 -89.21
C VAL A 357 60.44 109.32 -88.83
N GLU A 358 61.35 109.75 -89.71
CA GLU A 358 61.32 110.82 -90.75
C GLU A 358 62.53 110.71 -91.68
#